data_AF-A0A538M4Y1-F1
#
_entry.id   AF-A0A538M4Y1-F1
#
_cell.length_a   1.000
_cell.length_b   1.000
_cell.length_c   1.000
_cell.angle_alpha   90.00
_cell.angle_beta   90.00
_cell.angle_gamma   90.00
#
_symmetry.space_group_name_H-M   'P 1'
#
loop_
_entity.id
_entity.type
_entity.pdbx_description
1 polymer ?
#
loop_
_entity_poly.entity_id
_entity_poly.type
_entity_poly.pdbx_seq_one_letter_code
_entity_poly.pdbx_strand_id
1 'polypeptide(L)' 'MSSFEQTVVLLARTAGFRVVCQACADLEPDGEVAALTAEGSLRLEDDLGWTTCPRGHRIRVIRAGSPVRAEATSPLW' A
#
# COMPACT_ATOMS: atom_id res chain seq x y z
N MET A 1 8.98 -17.13 -8.42
CA MET A 1 8.86 -16.00 -7.48
C MET A 1 8.06 -14.91 -8.18
N SER A 2 6.82 -14.66 -7.79
CA SER A 2 6.05 -13.54 -8.34
C SER A 2 6.72 -12.24 -7.89
N SER A 3 7.39 -11.54 -8.81
CA SER A 3 8.14 -10.31 -8.53
C SER A 3 7.25 -9.07 -8.60
N PHE A 4 6.05 -9.14 -8.04
CA PHE A 4 5.09 -8.05 -8.09
C PHE A 4 5.01 -7.34 -6.74
N GLU A 5 5.10 -6.01 -6.78
CA GLU A 5 4.92 -5.14 -5.63
C GLU A 5 3.44 -4.78 -5.50
N GLN A 6 2.75 -5.38 -4.53
CA GLN A 6 1.38 -5.04 -4.19
C GLN A 6 1.29 -3.59 -3.72
N THR A 7 0.37 -2.81 -4.31
CA THR A 7 0.07 -1.43 -3.91
C THR A 7 -1.38 -1.31 -3.45
N VAL A 8 -1.58 -0.81 -2.23
CA VAL A 8 -2.88 -0.39 -1.69
C VAL A 8 -3.06 1.10 -1.95
N VAL A 9 -4.19 1.47 -2.55
CA VAL A 9 -4.55 2.88 -2.78
C VAL A 9 -5.64 3.28 -1.80
N LEU A 10 -5.31 4.18 -0.87
CA LEU A 10 -6.25 4.77 0.06
C LEU A 10 -6.90 6.00 -0.59
N LEU A 11 -8.22 6.12 -0.44
CA LEU A 11 -8.93 7.33 -0.84
C LEU A 11 -8.62 8.48 0.11
N ALA A 12 -8.97 9.70 -0.33
CA ALA A 12 -8.72 10.92 0.44
C ALA A 12 -9.30 10.79 1.86
N ARG A 13 -8.48 11.13 2.86
CA ARG A 13 -8.77 11.05 4.30
C ARG A 13 -8.97 9.64 4.90
N THR A 14 -8.81 8.55 4.15
CA THR A 14 -8.82 7.19 4.71
C THR A 14 -7.52 6.92 5.48
N ALA A 15 -7.59 6.72 6.79
CA ALA A 15 -6.40 6.46 7.61
C ALA A 15 -6.09 4.98 7.81
N GLY A 16 -7.11 4.11 7.90
CA GLY A 16 -6.94 2.67 8.15
C GLY A 16 -7.22 1.83 6.91
N PHE A 17 -6.61 0.65 6.86
CA PHE A 17 -6.85 -0.34 5.81
C PHE A 17 -6.69 -1.77 6.31
N ARG A 18 -7.37 -2.68 5.60
CA ARG A 18 -7.27 -4.13 5.74
C ARG A 18 -7.25 -4.72 4.34
N VAL A 19 -6.23 -5.50 4.01
CA VAL A 19 -6.05 -6.03 2.65
C VAL A 19 -5.50 -7.45 2.68
N VAL A 20 -5.94 -8.28 1.75
CA VAL A 20 -5.33 -9.59 1.51
C VAL A 20 -3.99 -9.40 0.80
N CYS A 21 -2.95 -10.06 1.32
CA CYS A 21 -1.65 -10.12 0.67
C CYS A 21 -1.77 -10.99 -0.59
N GLN A 22 -1.59 -10.38 -1.76
CA GLN A 22 -1.71 -11.07 -3.05
C GLN A 22 -0.65 -12.16 -3.21
N ALA A 23 0.60 -11.91 -2.77
CA ALA A 23 1.65 -12.93 -2.80
C ALA A 23 1.29 -14.17 -1.95
N CYS A 24 0.61 -13.98 -0.81
CA CYS A 24 0.13 -15.11 -0.02
C CYS A 24 -1.04 -15.82 -0.71
N ALA A 25 -2.00 -15.07 -1.26
CA ALA A 25 -3.15 -15.63 -1.96
C ALA A 25 -2.75 -16.44 -3.21
N ASP A 26 -1.70 -16.00 -3.92
CA ASP A 26 -1.18 -16.73 -5.08
C ASP A 26 -0.49 -18.05 -4.70
N LEU A 27 0.15 -18.10 -3.52
CA LEU A 27 0.83 -19.29 -3.01
C LEU A 27 -0.14 -20.29 -2.36
N GLU A 28 -1.21 -19.80 -1.74
CA GLU A 28 -2.22 -20.60 -1.04
C GLU A 28 -3.63 -20.11 -1.40
N PRO A 29 -4.15 -20.46 -2.59
CA PRO A 29 -5.47 -19.98 -3.04
C PRO A 29 -6.62 -20.43 -2.13
N ASP A 30 -6.47 -21.57 -1.45
CA ASP A 30 -7.44 -22.10 -0.47
C ASP A 30 -7.08 -21.74 0.99
N GLY A 31 -6.09 -20.86 1.20
CA GLY A 31 -5.61 -20.47 2.51
C GLY A 31 -6.62 -19.65 3.32
N GLU A 32 -6.51 -19.71 4.65
CA GLU A 32 -7.40 -18.95 5.54
C GLU A 32 -7.16 -17.44 5.39
N VAL A 33 -8.16 -16.70 4.91
CA VAL A 33 -8.09 -15.26 4.60
C VAL A 33 -7.51 -14.43 5.75
N ALA A 34 -7.81 -14.78 7.00
CA ALA A 34 -7.27 -14.10 8.17
C ALA A 34 -5.74 -14.17 8.25
N ALA A 35 -5.15 -15.32 7.93
CA ALA A 35 -3.69 -15.51 7.91
C ALA A 35 -3.00 -14.79 6.74
N LEU A 36 -3.77 -14.41 5.71
CA LEU A 36 -3.28 -13.72 4.52
C LEU A 36 -3.44 -12.20 4.61
N THR A 37 -4.09 -11.69 5.65
CA THR A 37 -4.50 -10.28 5.73
C THR A 37 -3.45 -9.41 6.42
N ALA A 38 -3.10 -8.29 5.78
CA ALA A 38 -2.34 -7.20 6.37
C ALA A 38 -3.29 -6.08 6.81
N GLU A 39 -3.07 -5.58 8.02
CA GLU A 39 -3.81 -4.46 8.61
C GLU A 39 -2.84 -3.34 8.95
N GLY A 40 -3.28 -2.10 8.83
CA GLY A 40 -2.45 -0.97 9.18
C GLY A 40 -3.13 0.36 8.97
N SER A 41 -2.34 1.41 9.18
CA SER A 41 -2.77 2.79 8.96
C SER A 41 -1.70 3.60 8.26
N LEU A 42 -2.13 4.55 7.43
CA LEU A 42 -1.29 5.61 6.88
C LEU A 42 -1.75 6.93 7.52
N ARG A 43 -0.81 7.70 8.08
CA ARG A 43 -1.12 8.99 8.69
C ARG A 43 -1.70 9.93 7.62
N LEU A 44 -2.50 10.91 8.02
CA LEU A 44 -3.19 11.77 7.05
C LEU A 44 -2.22 12.73 6.34
N GLU A 45 -1.11 13.04 7.00
CA GLU A 45 0.01 13.81 6.52
C GLU A 45 0.92 13.05 5.54
N ASP A 46 0.82 11.71 5.49
CA ASP A 46 1.63 10.87 4.63
C ASP A 46 0.87 10.48 3.35
N ASP A 47 1.53 10.66 2.21
CA ASP A 47 1.03 10.22 0.90
C ASP A 47 1.55 8.82 0.51
N LEU A 48 2.62 8.35 1.17
CA LEU A 48 3.30 7.08 0.91
C LEU A 48 3.70 6.42 2.23
N GLY A 49 3.48 5.12 2.30
CA GLY A 49 3.96 4.27 3.38
C GLY A 49 4.15 2.83 2.95
N TRP A 50 4.54 2.01 3.92
CA TRP A 50 4.76 0.58 3.73
C TRP A 50 4.15 -0.19 4.89
N THR A 51 3.66 -1.37 4.58
CA THR A 51 3.27 -2.36 5.59
C THR A 51 3.81 -3.73 5.19
N THR A 52 3.70 -4.68 6.10
CA THR A 52 4.15 -6.06 5.91
C THR A 52 3.03 -7.00 6.34
N CYS A 53 2.72 -8.02 5.55
CA CYS A 53 1.77 -9.04 5.98
C CYS A 53 2.39 -9.96 7.06
N PRO A 54 1.60 -10.80 7.76
CA PRO A 54 2.12 -11.71 8.78
C PRO A 54 3.24 -12.66 8.31
N ARG A 55 3.35 -12.90 6.99
CA ARG A 55 4.40 -13.73 6.38
C ARG A 55 5.63 -12.97 5.87
N GLY A 56 5.71 -11.67 6.10
CA GLY A 56 6.89 -10.89 5.73
C GLY A 56 6.86 -10.26 4.34
N HIS A 57 5.78 -10.39 3.56
CA HIS A 57 5.68 -9.73 2.26
C HIS A 57 5.42 -8.24 2.43
N ARG A 58 6.25 -7.43 1.76
CA ARG A 58 6.15 -5.98 1.78
C ARG A 58 5.05 -5.49 0.84
N ILE A 59 4.21 -4.59 1.33
CA ILE A 59 3.08 -4.00 0.59
C ILE A 59 3.23 -2.47 0.63
N ARG A 60 3.16 -1.83 -0.53
CA ARG A 60 3.19 -0.38 -0.66
C ARG A 60 1.80 0.19 -0.38
N VAL A 61 1.73 1.30 0.35
CA VAL A 61 0.47 2.00 0.63
C VAL A 61 0.60 3.43 0.12
N ILE A 62 -0.31 3.86 -0.75
CA ILE A 62 -0.34 5.23 -1.28
C ILE A 62 -1.69 5.87 -1.00
N ARG A 63 -1.71 7.20 -0.83
CA ARG A 63 -2.93 8.00 -0.75
C ARG A 63 -3.20 8.68 -2.08
N ALA A 64 -4.37 8.42 -2.65
CA ALA A 64 -4.87 9.14 -3.81
C ALA A 64 -5.67 10.38 -3.40
N GLY A 65 -5.61 11.43 -4.20
CA GLY A 65 -6.40 12.66 -4.01
C GLY A 65 -5.77 13.70 -3.09
N SER A 66 -4.51 13.54 -2.70
CA SER A 66 -3.73 14.62 -2.10
C SER A 66 -3.40 15.66 -3.19
N PRO A 67 -3.50 16.97 -2.90
CA PRO A 67 -3.09 17.98 -3.86
C PRO A 67 -1.60 17.84 -4.14
N VAL A 68 -1.24 17.54 -5.40
CA VAL A 68 0.16 17.54 -5.84
C VAL A 68 0.69 18.96 -5.70
N ARG A 69 1.67 19.16 -4.83
CA ARG A 69 2.42 20.42 -4.81
C ARG A 69 3.37 20.40 -5.99
N ALA A 70 3.05 21.19 -7.02
CA ALA A 70 4.02 21.52 -8.05
C ALA A 70 5.03 22.51 -7.43
N GLU A 71 6.27 22.07 -7.25
CA GLU A 71 7.36 22.97 -6.90
C GLU A 71 7.85 23.66 -8.17
N ALA A 72 8.01 24.98 -8.11
CA ALA A 72 8.63 25.71 -9.21
C ALA A 72 10.09 25.29 -9.30
N THR A 73 10.43 24.51 -10.33
CA THR A 73 11.82 24.25 -10.69
C THR A 73 12.38 25.43 -11.47
N SER A 74 13.67 25.75 -11.28
CA SER A 74 14.35 26.76 -12.10
C SER A 74 14.15 26.46 -13.58
N PRO A 75 13.99 27.49 -14.44
CA PRO A 75 13.90 27.28 -15.87
C PRO A 75 15.15 26.56 -16.39
N LEU A 76 14.96 25.68 -17.37
CA LEU A 76 16.06 24.95 -18.03
C LEU A 76 16.75 25.79 -19.13
N TRP A 77 16.54 27.11 -19.14
CA TRP A 77 17.07 28.04 -20.15
C TRP A 77 17.89 29.14 -19.51
#